data_AF-A0A6P8K2N1-F1
#
_entry.id   AF-A0A6P8K2N1-F1
#
_cell.length_a   1.000
_cell.length_b   1.000
_cell.length_c   1.000
_cell.angle_alpha   90.00
_cell.angle_beta   90.00
_cell.angle_gamma   90.00
#
_symmetry.space_group_name_H-M   'P 1'
#
loop_
_entity.id
_entity.type
_entity.pdbx_description
1 polymer ?
#
loop_
_entity_poly.entity_id
_entity_poly.type
_entity_poly.pdbx_seq_one_letter_code
_entity_poly.pdbx_strand_id
1 'polypeptide(L)'
;MDECNFMELMEEMAVQFTVNKKEHQLFVHDSHMISLTIQRQLVLDGAVFKDQLAELHKTASFVDKIYLDMPLNFEIFLPIRLPKPVVPTYDEKKRSVQFTRANYQHPFFFGNAVNVKCLNLLLQSELQRAISKLKTATSSSTGRTYDIKYSVLSLNDVPFVHQVVALDRDSNGKRFIRFDFILAVEFSGADLALPPYFKAPLSNRWIAYGRMTVDEDPNPAEWAVLVPKWQDASPGAALISLNCMVMLYRLMSAQQCYLFTLPGSIKLAFVMATEECGLDFQQISIADLTITTMFHQVFGNLYKAVAGNTIGDKTIKSRRLMAIRKQLLRARGIYAMLADAVLRNSISRNFVNAYFYYVDIPPPPECFYQSLVEVRNTDTKLKRKRAKGTPGQQDSGVEDTGHQWTGHQWRAK
;
A
#
# COMPACT_ATOMS: atom_id res chain seq x y z
N MET A 1 -4.87 31.29 26.09
CA MET A 1 -4.52 30.00 25.48
C MET A 1 -3.03 30.06 25.18
N ASP A 2 -2.26 29.03 25.52
CA ASP A 2 -0.82 28.98 25.21
C ASP A 2 -0.66 28.68 23.72
N GLU A 3 -0.68 29.74 22.91
CA GLU A 3 -0.40 29.67 21.47
C GLU A 3 1.11 29.57 21.26
N CYS A 4 1.51 28.76 20.30
CA CYS A 4 2.91 28.55 19.96
C CYS A 4 3.10 28.55 18.44
N ASN A 5 4.32 28.85 18.02
CA ASN A 5 4.73 28.80 16.62
C ASN A 5 4.57 27.36 16.11
N PHE A 6 3.75 27.19 15.06
CA PHE A 6 3.42 25.86 14.56
C PHE A 6 4.65 25.14 13.99
N MET A 7 5.51 25.86 13.28
CA MET A 7 6.70 25.29 12.65
C MET A 7 7.70 24.79 13.69
N GLU A 8 8.01 25.61 14.68
CA GLU A 8 8.92 25.25 15.78
C GLU A 8 8.40 24.03 16.55
N LEU A 9 7.09 23.99 16.84
CA LEU A 9 6.48 22.87 17.54
C LEU A 9 6.54 21.57 16.73
N MET A 10 6.35 21.63 15.40
CA MET A 10 6.47 20.46 14.55
C MET A 10 7.89 19.90 14.53
N GLU A 11 8.91 20.76 14.55
CA GLU A 11 10.32 20.37 14.70
C GLU A 11 10.61 19.75 16.07
N GLU A 12 10.10 20.34 17.16
CA GLU A 12 10.23 19.78 18.51
C GLU A 12 9.62 18.38 18.58
N MET A 13 8.41 18.19 18.03
CA MET A 13 7.76 16.89 17.99
C MET A 13 8.54 15.86 17.16
N ALA A 14 9.14 16.27 16.05
CA ALA A 14 9.98 15.41 15.23
C ALA A 14 11.13 14.80 16.03
N VAL A 15 11.81 15.62 16.83
CA VAL A 15 12.90 15.18 17.71
C VAL A 15 12.36 14.25 18.79
N GLN A 16 11.23 14.59 19.42
CA GLN A 16 10.63 13.79 20.49
C GLN A 16 10.15 12.41 20.02
N PHE A 17 9.71 12.28 18.76
CA PHE A 17 9.21 11.02 18.21
C PHE A 17 10.25 10.19 17.48
N THR A 18 11.48 10.71 17.35
CA THR A 18 12.59 9.95 16.76
C THR A 18 12.88 8.73 17.62
N VAL A 19 12.88 7.55 16.99
CA VAL A 19 13.12 6.26 17.67
C VAL A 19 14.59 6.17 18.11
N ASN A 20 14.82 5.52 19.26
CA ASN A 20 16.17 5.32 19.77
C ASN A 20 17.02 4.52 18.78
N LYS A 21 18.27 4.97 18.54
CA LYS A 21 19.25 4.33 17.65
C LYS A 21 19.37 2.81 17.86
N LYS A 22 19.40 2.34 19.11
CA LYS A 22 19.53 0.91 19.41
C LYS A 22 18.31 0.13 18.92
N GLU A 23 17.11 0.66 19.15
CA GLU A 23 15.87 0.02 18.72
C GLU A 23 15.76 0.00 17.20
N HIS A 24 16.12 1.11 16.55
CA HIS A 24 16.19 1.21 15.10
C HIS A 24 17.14 0.18 14.49
N GLN A 25 18.34 0.01 15.07
CA GLN A 25 19.31 -1.00 14.61
C GLN A 25 18.77 -2.43 14.71
N LEU A 26 18.08 -2.76 15.80
CA LEU A 26 17.46 -4.07 15.97
C LEU A 26 16.33 -4.27 14.95
N PHE A 27 15.51 -3.25 14.70
CA PHE A 27 14.49 -3.26 13.67
C PHE A 27 15.09 -3.52 12.29
N VAL A 28 16.12 -2.77 11.89
CA VAL A 28 16.79 -2.93 10.60
C VAL A 28 17.32 -4.36 10.45
N HIS A 29 17.99 -4.89 11.48
CA HIS A 29 18.48 -6.27 11.46
C HIS A 29 17.33 -7.30 11.30
N ASP A 30 16.28 -7.19 12.11
CA ASP A 30 15.13 -8.11 12.05
C ASP A 30 14.44 -8.03 10.67
N SER A 31 14.30 -6.83 10.10
CA SER A 31 13.70 -6.63 8.78
C SER A 31 14.53 -7.26 7.64
N HIS A 32 15.86 -7.12 7.68
CA HIS A 32 16.77 -7.76 6.73
C HIS A 32 16.71 -9.28 6.83
N MET A 33 16.70 -9.81 8.05
CA MET A 33 16.62 -11.25 8.29
C MET A 33 15.32 -11.83 7.73
N ILE A 34 14.17 -11.19 8.01
CA ILE A 34 12.87 -11.64 7.48
C ILE A 34 12.88 -11.59 5.95
N SER A 35 13.34 -10.47 5.37
CA SER A 35 13.46 -10.30 3.92
C SER A 35 14.29 -11.41 3.27
N LEU A 36 15.47 -11.69 3.82
CA LEU A 36 16.37 -12.75 3.33
C LEU A 36 15.76 -14.14 3.47
N THR A 37 15.00 -14.37 4.54
CA THR A 37 14.33 -15.65 4.77
C THR A 37 13.24 -15.91 3.73
N ILE A 38 12.44 -14.89 3.40
CA ILE A 38 11.45 -14.95 2.31
C ILE A 38 12.14 -15.20 0.97
N GLN A 39 13.21 -14.46 0.68
CA GLN A 39 14.01 -14.62 -0.54
C GLN A 39 14.54 -16.05 -0.70
N ARG A 40 15.12 -16.63 0.36
CA ARG A 40 15.60 -18.02 0.36
C ARG A 40 14.47 -19.01 0.07
N GLN A 41 13.29 -18.80 0.66
CA GLN A 41 12.16 -19.68 0.39
C GLN A 41 11.69 -19.58 -1.07
N LEU A 42 11.73 -18.41 -1.69
CA LEU A 42 11.42 -18.24 -3.11
C LEU A 42 12.45 -18.94 -4.02
N VAL A 43 13.74 -18.89 -3.66
CA VAL A 43 14.79 -19.65 -4.36
C VAL A 43 14.52 -21.15 -4.28
N LEU A 44 14.21 -21.68 -3.09
CA LEU A 44 13.85 -23.09 -2.88
C LEU A 44 12.59 -23.50 -3.67
N ASP A 45 11.66 -22.58 -3.83
CA ASP A 45 10.42 -22.79 -4.59
C ASP A 45 10.61 -22.70 -6.11
N GLY A 46 11.80 -22.37 -6.60
CA GLY A 46 12.05 -22.13 -8.03
C GLY A 46 11.23 -20.96 -8.59
N ALA A 47 10.92 -19.97 -7.76
CA ALA A 47 10.09 -18.83 -8.10
C ALA A 47 10.72 -17.96 -9.21
N VAL A 48 9.88 -17.34 -10.04
CA VAL A 48 10.33 -16.37 -11.05
C VAL A 48 10.89 -15.12 -10.38
N PHE A 49 10.31 -14.70 -9.25
CA PHE A 49 10.76 -13.54 -8.49
C PHE A 49 11.93 -13.82 -7.52
N LYS A 50 12.55 -15.01 -7.58
CA LYS A 50 13.57 -15.46 -6.61
C LYS A 50 14.81 -14.58 -6.50
N ASP A 51 15.08 -13.69 -7.45
CA ASP A 51 16.22 -12.76 -7.48
C ASP A 51 15.77 -11.28 -7.51
N GLN A 52 14.49 -11.02 -7.27
CA GLN A 52 13.85 -9.72 -7.51
C GLN A 52 13.36 -9.02 -6.22
N LEU A 53 13.51 -9.64 -5.04
CA LEU A 53 13.08 -9.09 -3.74
C LEU A 53 14.26 -8.72 -2.83
N ALA A 54 15.46 -8.48 -3.39
CA ALA A 54 16.64 -8.09 -2.61
C ALA A 54 16.40 -6.81 -1.78
N GLU A 55 15.63 -5.88 -2.32
CA GLU A 55 15.32 -4.58 -1.71
C GLU A 55 14.07 -4.59 -0.81
N LEU A 56 13.47 -5.76 -0.57
CA LEU A 56 12.23 -5.87 0.21
C LEU A 56 12.37 -5.25 1.61
N HIS A 57 13.54 -5.36 2.25
CA HIS A 57 13.85 -4.76 3.53
C HIS A 57 13.65 -3.23 3.59
N LYS A 58 13.86 -2.49 2.48
CA LYS A 58 13.61 -1.04 2.43
C LYS A 58 12.13 -0.68 2.53
N THR A 59 11.26 -1.64 2.23
CA THR A 59 9.80 -1.47 2.31
C THR A 59 9.25 -1.74 3.71
N ALA A 60 10.14 -2.09 4.65
CA ALA A 60 9.76 -2.40 6.02
C ALA A 60 9.26 -1.17 6.79
N SER A 61 8.40 -1.44 7.75
CA SER A 61 7.92 -0.52 8.76
C SER A 61 7.75 -1.30 10.05
N PHE A 62 8.40 -0.87 11.12
CA PHE A 62 8.17 -1.37 12.46
C PHE A 62 7.03 -0.62 13.11
N VAL A 63 6.08 -1.34 13.69
CA VAL A 63 4.93 -0.77 14.37
C VAL A 63 4.81 -1.38 15.75
N ASP A 64 4.66 -0.52 16.75
CA ASP A 64 4.27 -0.87 18.12
C ASP A 64 3.27 0.15 18.65
N LYS A 65 1.98 -0.19 18.67
CA LYS A 65 0.88 0.73 19.02
C LYS A 65 0.93 2.03 18.17
N ILE A 66 1.26 3.15 18.79
CA ILE A 66 1.35 4.49 18.18
C ILE A 66 2.77 4.83 17.68
N TYR A 67 3.73 3.93 17.88
CA TYR A 67 5.10 4.08 17.40
C TYR A 67 5.26 3.46 16.02
N LEU A 68 5.95 4.20 15.15
CA LEU A 68 6.34 3.78 13.82
C LEU A 68 7.84 4.04 13.66
N ASP A 69 8.55 3.09 13.06
CA ASP A 69 9.92 3.25 12.61
C ASP A 69 10.07 2.69 11.19
N MET A 70 10.98 3.27 10.41
CA MET A 70 11.24 2.91 9.02
C MET A 70 12.72 3.14 8.67
N PRO A 71 13.28 2.44 7.68
CA PRO A 71 14.63 2.72 7.21
C PRO A 71 14.73 4.18 6.73
N LEU A 72 15.89 4.81 6.89
CA LEU A 72 16.09 6.19 6.42
C LEU A 72 15.85 6.32 4.90
N ASN A 73 16.16 5.27 4.16
CA ASN A 73 15.92 5.11 2.72
C ASN A 73 14.68 4.24 2.45
N PHE A 74 13.61 4.47 3.20
CA PHE A 74 12.38 3.70 3.04
C PHE A 74 11.86 3.76 1.60
N GLU A 75 11.20 2.68 1.19
CA GLU A 75 10.57 2.57 -0.12
C GLU A 75 9.13 2.09 0.00
N ILE A 76 8.31 2.44 -0.99
CA ILE A 76 7.02 1.80 -1.27
C ILE A 76 7.04 1.07 -2.59
N PHE A 77 7.84 1.51 -3.56
CA PHE A 77 8.00 0.80 -4.81
C PHE A 77 9.13 -0.20 -4.68
N LEU A 78 8.82 -1.48 -4.87
CA LEU A 78 9.83 -2.52 -4.94
C LEU A 78 10.26 -2.67 -6.40
N PRO A 79 11.49 -2.22 -6.75
CA PRO A 79 11.96 -2.29 -8.12
C PRO A 79 12.32 -3.73 -8.50
N ILE A 80 11.90 -4.13 -9.70
CA ILE A 80 12.33 -5.35 -10.37
C ILE A 80 12.95 -5.02 -11.71
N ARG A 81 13.78 -5.93 -12.22
CA ARG A 81 14.34 -5.84 -13.55
C ARG A 81 13.66 -6.83 -14.48
N LEU A 82 13.29 -6.35 -15.66
CA LEU A 82 12.78 -7.23 -16.70
C LEU A 82 13.88 -8.20 -17.17
N PRO A 83 13.55 -9.47 -17.45
CA PRO A 83 14.54 -10.48 -17.81
C PRO A 83 15.18 -10.24 -19.19
N LYS A 84 14.60 -9.34 -19.99
CA LYS A 84 15.04 -8.98 -21.33
C LYS A 84 14.74 -7.51 -21.65
N PRO A 85 15.50 -6.89 -22.57
CA PRO A 85 15.20 -5.54 -23.08
C PRO A 85 13.81 -5.44 -23.69
N VAL A 86 13.18 -4.27 -23.63
CA VAL A 86 11.84 -4.01 -24.16
C VAL A 86 11.82 -2.73 -24.99
N VAL A 87 10.85 -2.60 -25.87
CA VAL A 87 10.60 -1.39 -26.66
C VAL A 87 9.49 -0.60 -25.98
N PRO A 88 9.73 0.66 -25.58
CA PRO A 88 8.74 1.50 -24.92
C PRO A 88 7.88 2.23 -25.96
N THR A 89 6.63 2.48 -25.62
CA THR A 89 5.75 3.40 -26.34
C THR A 89 5.11 4.33 -25.32
N TYR A 90 5.45 5.62 -25.39
CA TYR A 90 5.04 6.61 -24.40
C TYR A 90 3.76 7.33 -24.83
N ASP A 91 2.87 7.59 -23.87
CA ASP A 91 1.72 8.48 -24.02
C ASP A 91 1.94 9.71 -23.13
N GLU A 92 2.18 10.87 -23.76
CA GLU A 92 2.41 12.13 -23.06
C GLU A 92 1.18 12.59 -22.28
N LYS A 93 -0.03 12.47 -22.87
CA LYS A 93 -1.27 12.96 -22.27
C LYS A 93 -1.64 12.16 -21.03
N LYS A 94 -1.43 10.84 -21.07
CA LYS A 94 -1.69 9.95 -19.94
C LYS A 94 -0.53 9.83 -18.97
N ARG A 95 0.64 10.40 -19.32
CA ARG A 95 1.93 10.19 -18.62
C ARG A 95 2.22 8.71 -18.35
N SER A 96 2.00 7.89 -19.37
CA SER A 96 2.12 6.44 -19.28
C SER A 96 3.05 5.85 -20.34
N VAL A 97 3.38 4.58 -20.17
CA VAL A 97 4.24 3.83 -21.09
C VAL A 97 3.73 2.40 -21.25
N GLN A 98 3.87 1.87 -22.46
CA GLN A 98 3.70 0.45 -22.75
C GLN A 98 5.04 -0.16 -23.13
N PHE A 99 5.29 -1.40 -22.71
CA PHE A 99 6.51 -2.12 -23.04
C PHE A 99 6.20 -3.34 -23.87
N THR A 100 6.86 -3.48 -25.02
CA THR A 100 6.66 -4.62 -25.91
C THR A 100 7.96 -5.33 -26.26
N ARG A 101 7.84 -6.61 -26.57
CA ARG A 101 8.91 -7.44 -27.12
C ARG A 101 8.28 -8.53 -27.98
N ALA A 102 8.64 -8.56 -29.26
CA ALA A 102 8.13 -9.57 -30.18
C ALA A 102 8.66 -10.98 -29.83
N ASN A 103 7.79 -11.98 -29.98
CA ASN A 103 8.14 -13.41 -29.93
C ASN A 103 8.84 -13.85 -28.63
N TYR A 104 8.53 -13.20 -27.50
CA TYR A 104 9.12 -13.53 -26.22
C TYR A 104 8.10 -14.18 -25.28
N GLN A 105 8.39 -15.41 -24.85
CA GLN A 105 7.56 -16.14 -23.89
C GLN A 105 8.20 -16.04 -22.51
N HIS A 106 7.55 -15.28 -21.61
CA HIS A 106 7.91 -15.22 -20.20
C HIS A 106 6.65 -14.87 -19.39
N PRO A 107 6.49 -15.36 -18.14
CA PRO A 107 5.31 -15.09 -17.31
C PRO A 107 5.01 -13.60 -17.03
N PHE A 108 5.96 -12.71 -17.34
CA PHE A 108 5.80 -11.26 -17.22
C PHE A 108 5.06 -10.64 -18.43
N PHE A 109 4.89 -11.40 -19.51
CA PHE A 109 4.34 -10.91 -20.76
C PHE A 109 2.99 -11.56 -21.03
N PHE A 110 2.05 -10.78 -21.56
CA PHE A 110 0.82 -11.27 -22.17
C PHE A 110 0.85 -10.94 -23.65
N GLY A 111 0.97 -11.99 -24.49
CA GLY A 111 1.38 -11.81 -25.87
C GLY A 111 2.76 -11.16 -25.93
N ASN A 112 2.89 -10.05 -26.64
CA ASN A 112 4.15 -9.31 -26.77
C ASN A 112 4.32 -8.19 -25.73
N ALA A 113 3.35 -7.93 -24.85
CA ALA A 113 3.37 -6.79 -23.94
C ALA A 113 3.71 -7.19 -22.50
N VAL A 114 4.53 -6.39 -21.80
CA VAL A 114 4.72 -6.52 -20.35
C VAL A 114 3.43 -6.15 -19.66
N ASN A 115 2.87 -7.07 -18.88
CA ASN A 115 1.51 -6.96 -18.38
C ASN A 115 1.47 -6.88 -16.85
N VAL A 116 1.06 -5.74 -16.31
CA VAL A 116 1.11 -5.48 -14.86
C VAL A 116 0.24 -6.44 -14.06
N LYS A 117 -0.90 -6.85 -14.62
CA LYS A 117 -1.80 -7.83 -13.99
C LYS A 117 -1.14 -9.20 -13.90
N CYS A 118 -0.49 -9.66 -14.97
CA CYS A 118 0.26 -10.92 -14.97
C CYS A 118 1.37 -10.91 -13.91
N LEU A 119 2.17 -9.84 -13.84
CA LEU A 119 3.25 -9.73 -12.86
C LEU A 119 2.75 -9.77 -11.42
N ASN A 120 1.73 -8.97 -11.10
CA ASN A 120 1.21 -8.87 -9.73
C ASN A 120 0.50 -10.17 -9.29
N LEU A 121 -0.25 -10.83 -10.17
CA LEU A 121 -0.89 -12.12 -9.88
C LEU A 121 0.13 -13.24 -9.67
N LEU A 122 1.19 -13.27 -10.50
CA LEU A 122 2.28 -14.23 -10.34
C LEU A 122 2.99 -14.02 -9.00
N LEU A 123 3.38 -12.78 -8.69
CA LEU A 123 4.02 -12.44 -7.43
C LEU A 123 3.15 -12.81 -6.23
N GLN A 124 1.84 -12.54 -6.32
CA GLN A 124 0.89 -12.94 -5.29
C GLN A 124 0.89 -14.44 -5.05
N SER A 125 0.84 -15.23 -6.12
CA SER A 125 0.86 -16.70 -6.02
C SER A 125 2.17 -17.21 -5.42
N GLU A 126 3.32 -16.65 -5.83
CA GLU A 126 4.63 -17.09 -5.35
C GLU A 126 4.86 -16.73 -3.88
N LEU A 127 4.49 -15.51 -3.46
CA LEU A 127 4.60 -15.09 -2.06
C LEU A 127 3.63 -15.85 -1.16
N GLN A 128 2.39 -16.11 -1.59
CA GLN A 128 1.45 -16.96 -0.84
C GLN A 128 2.04 -18.34 -0.58
N ARG A 129 2.58 -18.97 -1.62
CA ARG A 129 3.21 -20.29 -1.53
C ARG A 129 4.42 -20.26 -0.60
N ALA A 130 5.36 -19.33 -0.80
CA ALA A 130 6.56 -19.22 0.01
C ALA A 130 6.21 -18.99 1.49
N ILE A 131 5.31 -18.05 1.79
CA ILE A 131 4.96 -17.70 3.16
C ILE A 131 4.16 -18.81 3.86
N SER A 132 3.31 -19.53 3.13
CA SER A 132 2.61 -20.71 3.68
C SER A 132 3.56 -21.84 4.13
N LYS A 133 4.72 -21.97 3.48
CA LYS A 133 5.78 -22.93 3.86
C LYS A 133 6.62 -22.40 5.01
N LEU A 134 7.00 -21.12 4.94
CA LEU A 134 7.85 -20.48 5.94
C LEU A 134 7.17 -20.41 7.31
N LYS A 135 5.93 -19.88 7.35
CA LYS A 135 5.07 -19.60 8.53
C LYS A 135 5.68 -18.68 9.58
N THR A 136 6.95 -18.86 9.93
CA THR A 136 7.65 -18.14 10.99
C THR A 136 9.07 -17.78 10.58
N ALA A 137 9.60 -16.70 11.14
CA ALA A 137 11.04 -16.41 11.11
C ALA A 137 11.52 -16.03 12.52
N THR A 138 12.68 -16.55 12.91
CA THR A 138 13.30 -16.26 14.21
C THR A 138 14.57 -15.47 14.01
N SER A 139 14.69 -14.35 14.70
CA SER A 139 15.88 -13.51 14.66
C SER A 139 16.98 -14.08 15.55
N SER A 140 18.14 -14.33 14.97
CA SER A 140 19.32 -14.79 15.70
C SER A 140 19.90 -13.70 16.61
N SER A 141 19.67 -12.42 16.32
CA SER A 141 20.22 -11.31 17.11
C SER A 141 19.34 -10.90 18.29
N THR A 142 18.02 -10.95 18.11
CA THR A 142 17.05 -10.54 19.14
C THR A 142 16.39 -11.71 19.83
N GLY A 143 16.51 -12.93 19.30
CA GLY A 143 15.79 -14.12 19.78
C GLY A 143 14.30 -14.11 19.47
N ARG A 144 13.76 -13.02 18.89
CA ARG A 144 12.33 -12.87 18.63
C ARG A 144 11.87 -13.80 17.52
N THR A 145 10.69 -14.37 17.70
CA THR A 145 10.03 -15.18 16.68
C THR A 145 8.80 -14.46 16.15
N TYR A 146 8.72 -14.38 14.82
CA TYR A 146 7.66 -13.71 14.10
C TYR A 146 6.77 -14.70 13.38
N ASP A 147 5.46 -14.57 13.51
CA ASP A 147 4.49 -15.21 12.62
C ASP A 147 4.32 -14.38 11.35
N ILE A 148 4.55 -14.98 10.19
CA ILE A 148 4.55 -14.29 8.90
C ILE A 148 3.23 -14.56 8.18
N LYS A 149 2.56 -13.47 7.79
CA LYS A 149 1.33 -13.48 7.00
C LYS A 149 1.51 -12.66 5.74
N TYR A 150 0.77 -13.04 4.70
CA TYR A 150 0.76 -12.34 3.42
C TYR A 150 -0.64 -12.00 2.96
N SER A 151 -0.76 -10.81 2.38
CA SER A 151 -2.02 -10.27 1.88
C SER A 151 -1.77 -9.21 0.82
N VAL A 152 -2.85 -8.78 0.17
CA VAL A 152 -2.80 -7.73 -0.86
C VAL A 152 -3.96 -6.76 -0.68
N LEU A 153 -3.73 -5.49 -1.00
CA LEU A 153 -4.77 -4.55 -1.35
C LEU A 153 -4.93 -4.59 -2.87
N SER A 154 -6.14 -4.88 -3.34
CA SER A 154 -6.44 -5.01 -4.76
C SER A 154 -7.15 -3.76 -5.29
N LEU A 155 -6.92 -3.45 -6.57
CA LEU A 155 -7.63 -2.43 -7.34
C LEU A 155 -8.11 -3.10 -8.63
N ASN A 156 -9.41 -3.05 -8.92
CA ASN A 156 -10.02 -3.69 -10.10
C ASN A 156 -9.62 -5.17 -10.25
N ASP A 157 -9.69 -5.94 -9.15
CA ASP A 157 -9.30 -7.35 -9.04
C ASP A 157 -7.83 -7.65 -9.37
N VAL A 158 -6.96 -6.63 -9.39
CA VAL A 158 -5.51 -6.77 -9.54
C VAL A 158 -4.82 -6.41 -8.24
N PRO A 159 -3.90 -7.24 -7.71
CA PRO A 159 -3.07 -6.84 -6.57
C PRO A 159 -2.31 -5.55 -6.88
N PHE A 160 -2.37 -4.59 -5.97
CA PHE A 160 -1.71 -3.30 -6.13
C PHE A 160 -0.67 -3.06 -5.03
N VAL A 161 -1.07 -3.19 -3.76
CA VAL A 161 -0.14 -3.15 -2.63
C VAL A 161 0.00 -4.57 -2.06
N HIS A 162 1.20 -5.11 -2.12
CA HIS A 162 1.58 -6.36 -1.49
C HIS A 162 1.97 -6.10 -0.03
N GLN A 163 1.52 -6.99 0.87
CA GLN A 163 1.69 -6.79 2.30
C GLN A 163 2.17 -8.07 2.96
N VAL A 164 3.39 -8.05 3.49
CA VAL A 164 3.92 -9.10 4.36
C VAL A 164 3.96 -8.58 5.78
N VAL A 165 3.34 -9.28 6.73
CA VAL A 165 3.32 -8.89 8.15
C VAL A 165 4.00 -9.97 8.97
N ALA A 166 5.07 -9.59 9.67
CA ALA A 166 5.79 -10.40 10.63
C ALA A 166 5.39 -9.95 12.04
N LEU A 167 4.46 -10.68 12.66
CA LEU A 167 3.92 -10.38 13.98
C LEU A 167 4.78 -11.01 15.08
N ASP A 168 5.25 -10.20 16.04
CA ASP A 168 6.00 -10.70 17.18
C ASP A 168 5.10 -11.54 18.09
N ARG A 169 5.44 -12.82 18.28
CA ARG A 169 4.66 -13.79 19.06
C ARG A 169 4.47 -13.37 20.51
N ASP A 170 5.46 -12.70 21.09
CA ASP A 170 5.46 -12.36 22.51
C ASP A 170 4.77 -11.01 22.77
N SER A 171 4.25 -10.36 21.72
CA SER A 171 3.69 -9.00 21.78
C SER A 171 2.17 -8.93 21.94
N ASN A 172 1.46 -10.07 21.99
CA ASN A 172 -0.01 -10.12 21.99
C ASN A 172 -0.64 -9.32 20.83
N GLY A 173 -0.05 -9.39 19.64
CA GLY A 173 -0.60 -8.71 18.45
C GLY A 173 -0.20 -7.24 18.30
N LYS A 174 0.54 -6.66 19.26
CA LYS A 174 0.78 -5.19 19.31
C LYS A 174 1.99 -4.75 18.51
N ARG A 175 3.00 -5.61 18.39
CA ARG A 175 4.29 -5.31 17.78
C ARG A 175 4.48 -6.14 16.51
N PHE A 176 4.77 -5.49 15.40
CA PHE A 176 5.04 -6.19 14.14
C PHE A 176 5.98 -5.41 13.24
N ILE A 177 6.63 -6.14 12.33
CA ILE A 177 7.30 -5.57 11.15
C ILE A 177 6.40 -5.85 9.96
N ARG A 178 6.10 -4.82 9.18
CA ARG A 178 5.31 -4.94 7.96
C ARG A 178 6.13 -4.48 6.76
N PHE A 179 6.04 -5.22 5.67
CA PHE A 179 6.58 -4.88 4.37
C PHE A 179 5.39 -4.57 3.47
N ASP A 180 5.12 -3.29 3.24
CA ASP A 180 4.10 -2.82 2.32
C ASP A 180 4.81 -2.33 1.06
N PHE A 181 4.49 -2.89 -0.10
CA PHE A 181 5.16 -2.53 -1.35
C PHE A 181 4.27 -2.65 -2.60
N ILE A 182 4.56 -1.82 -3.59
CA ILE A 182 3.98 -1.83 -4.93
C ILE A 182 5.07 -2.33 -5.87
N LEU A 183 4.75 -3.32 -6.70
CA LEU A 183 5.68 -3.82 -7.69
C LEU A 183 5.93 -2.76 -8.77
N ALA A 184 7.19 -2.47 -9.06
CA ALA A 184 7.57 -1.55 -10.13
C ALA A 184 8.72 -2.10 -10.96
N VAL A 185 8.72 -1.82 -12.26
CA VAL A 185 9.85 -2.13 -13.15
C VAL A 185 10.82 -0.95 -13.17
N GLU A 186 12.09 -1.18 -12.86
CA GLU A 186 13.14 -0.16 -12.84
C GLU A 186 13.90 -0.12 -14.16
N PHE A 187 14.20 1.09 -14.62
CA PHE A 187 15.04 1.34 -15.78
C PHE A 187 16.14 2.36 -15.47
N SER A 188 17.31 2.11 -16.05
CA SER A 188 18.35 3.12 -16.21
C SER A 188 18.03 3.95 -17.45
N GLY A 189 18.04 5.27 -17.33
CA GLY A 189 17.83 6.20 -18.44
C GLY A 189 18.96 6.18 -19.46
N ALA A 190 20.11 5.58 -19.15
CA ALA A 190 21.15 5.28 -20.14
C ALA A 190 20.71 4.14 -21.09
N ASP A 191 19.95 3.17 -20.58
CA ASP A 191 19.46 2.02 -21.35
C ASP A 191 18.09 2.31 -22.00
N LEU A 192 17.24 3.06 -21.29
CA LEU A 192 15.88 3.39 -21.71
C LEU A 192 15.55 4.84 -21.32
N ALA A 193 15.87 5.77 -22.20
CA ALA A 193 15.69 7.20 -21.94
C ALA A 193 14.20 7.57 -21.79
N LEU A 194 13.89 8.38 -20.77
CA LEU A 194 12.58 9.01 -20.66
C LEU A 194 12.47 10.19 -21.63
N PRO A 195 11.29 10.40 -22.23
CA PRO A 195 11.01 11.64 -22.94
C PRO A 195 11.25 12.90 -22.07
N PRO A 196 11.71 14.03 -22.65
CA PRO A 196 12.08 15.23 -21.89
C PRO A 196 10.99 15.78 -20.96
N TYR A 197 9.72 15.61 -21.31
CA TYR A 197 8.59 16.11 -20.52
C TYR A 197 8.42 15.41 -19.15
N PHE A 198 9.14 14.31 -18.89
CA PHE A 198 9.16 13.68 -17.56
C PHE A 198 10.12 14.35 -16.57
N LYS A 199 11.03 15.23 -17.02
CA LYS A 199 12.02 15.92 -16.17
C LYS A 199 12.80 14.94 -15.27
N ALA A 200 13.42 13.93 -15.86
CA ALA A 200 14.19 12.92 -15.10
C ALA A 200 15.32 13.57 -14.28
N PRO A 201 15.66 13.03 -13.10
CA PRO A 201 16.60 13.62 -12.16
C PRO A 201 18.03 13.15 -12.47
N LEU A 202 19.00 13.61 -11.68
CA LEU A 202 20.43 13.36 -11.88
C LEU A 202 20.80 11.87 -11.83
N SER A 203 20.12 11.07 -11.00
CA SER A 203 20.33 9.61 -10.95
C SER A 203 19.99 8.90 -12.27
N ASN A 204 19.27 9.57 -13.17
CA ASN A 204 18.80 9.06 -14.45
C ASN A 204 18.06 7.72 -14.31
N ARG A 205 17.45 7.44 -13.15
CA ARG A 205 16.62 6.25 -12.93
C ARG A 205 15.16 6.63 -12.96
N TRP A 206 14.35 5.68 -13.40
CA TRP A 206 12.90 5.81 -13.36
C TRP A 206 12.26 4.45 -13.23
N ILE A 207 11.03 4.46 -12.73
CA ILE A 207 10.25 3.25 -12.52
C ILE A 207 8.91 3.35 -13.22
N ALA A 208 8.37 2.20 -13.61
CA ALA A 208 6.99 2.08 -14.07
C ALA A 208 6.21 1.16 -13.14
N TYR A 209 5.00 1.57 -12.75
CA TYR A 209 4.13 0.79 -11.86
C TYR A 209 2.71 0.69 -12.42
N GLY A 210 1.91 -0.22 -11.86
CA GLY A 210 0.53 -0.40 -12.29
C GLY A 210 -0.29 0.86 -12.11
N ARG A 211 -0.90 1.35 -13.20
CA ARG A 211 -1.67 2.59 -13.16
C ARG A 211 -2.91 2.42 -12.28
N MET A 212 -3.11 3.37 -11.36
CA MET A 212 -4.35 3.45 -10.58
C MET A 212 -5.43 4.17 -11.38
N THR A 213 -6.37 3.44 -11.98
CA THR A 213 -7.60 4.01 -12.56
C THR A 213 -8.81 3.55 -11.75
N VAL A 214 -9.62 4.51 -11.29
CA VAL A 214 -10.85 4.24 -10.53
C VAL A 214 -12.08 4.24 -11.45
N ASP A 215 -12.06 5.09 -12.49
CA ASP A 215 -13.22 5.36 -13.35
C ASP A 215 -13.04 4.83 -14.79
N GLU A 216 -11.90 4.22 -15.10
CA GLU A 216 -11.57 3.67 -16.43
C GLU A 216 -11.17 2.21 -16.30
N ASP A 217 -11.58 1.37 -17.27
CA ASP A 217 -11.12 -0.01 -17.38
C ASP A 217 -9.59 0.01 -17.63
N PRO A 218 -8.77 -0.44 -16.67
CA PRO A 218 -7.33 -0.31 -16.78
C PRO A 218 -6.82 -1.21 -17.91
N ASN A 219 -6.11 -0.62 -18.88
CA ASN A 219 -5.31 -1.41 -19.81
C ASN A 219 -4.12 -2.02 -19.06
N PRO A 220 -4.05 -3.35 -18.86
CA PRO A 220 -3.00 -3.97 -18.06
C PRO A 220 -1.62 -3.96 -18.74
N ALA A 221 -1.52 -3.53 -20.00
CA ALA A 221 -0.24 -3.29 -20.67
C ALA A 221 0.29 -1.86 -20.45
N GLU A 222 -0.52 -0.96 -19.88
CA GLU A 222 -0.18 0.44 -19.66
C GLU A 222 0.32 0.67 -18.23
N TRP A 223 1.49 1.28 -18.12
CA TRP A 223 2.19 1.53 -16.87
C TRP A 223 2.26 3.04 -16.60
N ALA A 224 2.03 3.43 -15.34
CA ALA A 224 2.30 4.80 -14.91
C ALA A 224 3.81 4.98 -14.76
N VAL A 225 4.35 6.09 -15.26
CA VAL A 225 5.77 6.44 -15.14
C VAL A 225 5.96 7.28 -13.88
N LEU A 226 6.98 6.94 -13.10
CA LEU A 226 7.36 7.67 -11.91
C LEU A 226 8.87 7.88 -11.86
N VAL A 227 9.26 9.07 -11.45
CA VAL A 227 10.64 9.47 -11.29
C VAL A 227 10.93 9.51 -9.78
N PRO A 228 11.81 8.65 -9.24
CA PRO A 228 11.99 8.51 -7.80
C PRO A 228 12.83 9.64 -7.19
N LYS A 229 12.32 10.88 -7.21
CA LYS A 229 13.04 12.10 -6.76
C LYS A 229 13.51 12.03 -5.30
N TRP A 230 12.80 11.27 -4.47
CA TRP A 230 13.16 11.07 -3.06
C TRP A 230 14.43 10.24 -2.86
N GLN A 231 14.85 9.43 -3.84
CA GLN A 231 16.09 8.65 -3.74
C GLN A 231 17.34 9.52 -3.83
N ASP A 232 17.23 10.72 -4.41
CA ASP A 232 18.28 11.72 -4.50
C ASP A 232 18.28 12.70 -3.31
N ALA A 233 17.57 12.37 -2.22
CA ALA A 233 17.49 13.19 -1.01
C ALA A 233 18.84 13.28 -0.28
N SER A 234 19.20 14.48 0.16
CA SER A 234 20.27 14.64 1.15
C SER A 234 19.92 13.91 2.46
N PRO A 235 20.92 13.51 3.29
CA PRO A 235 20.65 12.86 4.57
C PRO A 235 19.72 13.66 5.50
N GLY A 236 19.81 15.00 5.47
CA GLY A 236 18.91 15.88 6.22
C GLY A 236 17.47 15.82 5.71
N ALA A 237 17.28 15.90 4.39
CA ALA A 237 15.95 15.77 3.77
C ALA A 237 15.33 14.38 3.99
N ALA A 238 16.14 13.32 3.99
CA ALA A 238 15.69 11.96 4.30
C ALA A 238 15.21 11.84 5.76
N LEU A 239 15.90 12.49 6.71
CA LEU A 239 15.49 12.52 8.11
C LEU A 239 14.18 13.29 8.32
N ILE A 240 14.04 14.46 7.68
CA ILE A 240 12.79 15.24 7.67
C ILE A 240 11.65 14.40 7.10
N SER A 241 11.90 13.71 5.99
CA SER A 241 10.93 12.81 5.36
C SER A 241 10.48 11.71 6.31
N LEU A 242 11.42 10.99 6.94
CA LEU A 242 11.12 9.94 7.92
C LEU A 242 10.27 10.48 9.08
N ASN A 243 10.68 11.60 9.69
CA ASN A 243 9.99 12.17 10.84
C ASN A 243 8.58 12.64 10.49
N CYS A 244 8.37 13.22 9.32
CA CYS A 244 7.03 13.54 8.79
C CYS A 244 6.11 12.31 8.81
N MET A 245 6.60 11.15 8.34
CA MET A 245 5.81 9.91 8.32
C MET A 245 5.45 9.40 9.72
N VAL A 246 6.43 9.44 10.64
CA VAL A 246 6.24 9.01 12.04
C VAL A 246 5.19 9.91 12.71
N MET A 247 5.27 11.21 12.50
CA MET A 247 4.31 12.19 13.02
C MET A 247 2.90 11.95 12.46
N LEU A 248 2.76 11.74 11.15
CA LEU A 248 1.48 11.43 10.52
C LEU A 248 0.86 10.15 11.04
N TYR A 249 1.67 9.08 11.15
CA TYR A 249 1.21 7.82 11.72
C TYR A 249 0.67 8.01 13.13
N ARG A 250 1.43 8.72 13.97
CA ARG A 250 1.06 8.95 15.38
C ARG A 250 -0.21 9.77 15.49
N LEU A 251 -0.31 10.89 14.76
CA LEU A 251 -1.50 11.74 14.68
C LEU A 251 -2.73 10.93 14.28
N MET A 252 -2.65 10.23 13.14
CA MET A 252 -3.78 9.46 12.63
C MET A 252 -4.16 8.31 13.56
N SER A 253 -3.18 7.68 14.22
CA SER A 253 -3.41 6.60 15.19
C SER A 253 -4.10 7.11 16.45
N ALA A 254 -3.63 8.22 17.02
CA ALA A 254 -4.23 8.88 18.17
C ALA A 254 -5.68 9.31 17.88
N GLN A 255 -5.95 9.75 16.65
CA GLN A 255 -7.29 10.16 16.20
C GLN A 255 -8.16 9.00 15.68
N GLN A 256 -7.74 7.76 15.91
CA GLN A 256 -8.46 6.54 15.50
C GLN A 256 -8.80 6.51 14.00
N CYS A 257 -7.96 7.13 13.18
CA CYS A 257 -8.07 7.21 11.73
C CYS A 257 -7.28 6.05 11.10
N TYR A 258 -7.52 4.82 11.55
CA TYR A 258 -6.72 3.63 11.24
C TYR A 258 -6.61 3.29 9.74
N LEU A 259 -7.56 3.73 8.91
CA LEU A 259 -7.46 3.60 7.45
C LEU A 259 -6.29 4.40 6.87
N PHE A 260 -5.91 5.49 7.54
CA PHE A 260 -4.82 6.39 7.19
C PHE A 260 -3.55 6.11 8.01
N THR A 261 -3.55 5.10 8.88
CA THR A 261 -2.34 4.71 9.62
C THR A 261 -1.59 3.56 8.97
N LEU A 262 -2.08 3.04 7.83
CA LEU A 262 -1.37 1.98 7.12
C LEU A 262 -0.02 2.51 6.61
N PRO A 263 1.14 1.92 6.98
CA PRO A 263 2.44 2.42 6.54
C PRO A 263 2.55 2.52 5.02
N GLY A 264 2.08 1.52 4.27
CA GLY A 264 2.03 1.59 2.81
C GLY A 264 1.22 2.77 2.25
N SER A 265 0.13 3.17 2.93
CA SER A 265 -0.69 4.33 2.54
C SER A 265 0.06 5.64 2.78
N ILE A 266 0.72 5.78 3.93
CA ILE A 266 1.53 6.95 4.27
C ILE A 266 2.67 7.08 3.25
N LYS A 267 3.44 6.00 3.01
CA LYS A 267 4.55 5.97 2.04
C LYS A 267 4.12 6.34 0.63
N LEU A 268 2.99 5.81 0.15
CA LEU A 268 2.47 6.17 -1.16
C LEU A 268 2.10 7.67 -1.23
N ALA A 269 1.45 8.21 -0.19
CA ALA A 269 1.09 9.62 -0.15
C ALA A 269 2.32 10.54 -0.16
N PHE A 270 3.39 10.16 0.55
CA PHE A 270 4.66 10.89 0.53
C PHE A 270 5.29 10.90 -0.87
N VAL A 271 5.27 9.75 -1.55
CA VAL A 271 5.77 9.68 -2.92
C VAL A 271 4.97 10.59 -3.85
N MET A 272 3.64 10.64 -3.72
CA MET A 272 2.82 11.57 -4.52
C MET A 272 3.14 13.04 -4.20
N ALA A 273 3.35 13.37 -2.93
CA ALA A 273 3.75 14.71 -2.51
C ALA A 273 5.11 15.12 -3.11
N THR A 274 6.11 14.25 -3.02
CA THR A 274 7.44 14.53 -3.59
C THR A 274 7.43 14.58 -5.11
N GLU A 275 6.59 13.78 -5.78
CA GLU A 275 6.44 13.87 -7.24
C GLU A 275 5.87 15.24 -7.64
N GLU A 276 4.87 15.74 -6.93
CA GLU A 276 4.27 17.06 -7.15
C GLU A 276 5.27 18.20 -6.87
N CYS A 277 5.97 18.15 -5.74
CA CYS A 277 6.95 19.18 -5.35
C CYS A 277 8.23 19.17 -6.20
N GLY A 278 8.51 18.10 -6.95
CA GLY A 278 9.76 18.02 -7.71
C GLY A 278 10.98 17.87 -6.80
N LEU A 279 12.11 18.47 -7.18
CA LEU A 279 13.33 18.47 -6.34
C LEU A 279 13.24 19.46 -5.17
N ASP A 280 12.29 20.39 -5.21
CA ASP A 280 12.13 21.43 -4.19
C ASP A 280 11.71 20.84 -2.84
N PHE A 281 11.19 19.60 -2.81
CA PHE A 281 10.82 18.90 -1.58
C PHE A 281 11.95 18.84 -0.54
N GLN A 282 13.22 18.85 -0.99
CA GLN A 282 14.38 18.80 -0.10
C GLN A 282 14.55 20.07 0.75
N GLN A 283 13.92 21.18 0.35
CA GLN A 283 13.99 22.48 1.04
C GLN A 283 12.72 22.78 1.84
N ILE A 284 11.70 21.91 1.76
CA ILE A 284 10.42 22.10 2.43
C ILE A 284 10.57 21.81 3.92
N SER A 285 9.90 22.60 4.77
CA SER A 285 9.86 22.36 6.21
C SER A 285 9.17 21.03 6.54
N ILE A 286 9.44 20.47 7.72
CA ILE A 286 8.74 19.25 8.15
C ILE A 286 7.22 19.47 8.25
N ALA A 287 6.78 20.67 8.64
CA ALA A 287 5.38 21.03 8.75
C ALA A 287 4.69 21.00 7.37
N ASP A 288 5.25 21.70 6.40
CA ASP A 288 4.71 21.76 5.04
C ASP A 288 4.71 20.39 4.36
N LEU A 289 5.77 19.61 4.53
CA LEU A 289 5.85 18.24 4.02
C LEU A 289 4.80 17.33 4.67
N THR A 290 4.55 17.52 5.97
CA THR A 290 3.50 16.81 6.72
C THR A 290 2.11 17.13 6.14
N ILE A 291 1.79 18.40 5.92
CA ILE A 291 0.48 18.81 5.36
C ILE A 291 0.31 18.31 3.92
N THR A 292 1.34 18.45 3.09
CA THR A 292 1.30 18.03 1.68
C THR A 292 1.13 16.52 1.58
N THR A 293 1.87 15.76 2.39
CA THR A 293 1.71 14.30 2.47
C THR A 293 0.33 13.91 2.99
N MET A 294 -0.17 14.60 4.02
CA MET A 294 -1.51 14.36 4.56
C MET A 294 -2.60 14.64 3.53
N PHE A 295 -2.45 15.66 2.69
CA PHE A 295 -3.38 15.96 1.61
C PHE A 295 -3.51 14.76 0.66
N HIS A 296 -2.39 14.23 0.16
CA HIS A 296 -2.38 13.06 -0.71
C HIS A 296 -2.94 11.81 -0.03
N GLN A 297 -2.72 11.67 1.27
CA GLN A 297 -3.25 10.56 2.06
C GLN A 297 -4.79 10.63 2.22
N VAL A 298 -5.34 11.82 2.48
CA VAL A 298 -6.76 12.02 2.80
C VAL A 298 -7.62 12.17 1.54
N PHE A 299 -7.07 12.78 0.49
CA PHE A 299 -7.80 13.08 -0.75
C PHE A 299 -7.39 12.17 -1.92
N GLY A 300 -6.37 11.33 -1.74
CA GLY A 300 -5.91 10.37 -2.75
C GLY A 300 -6.89 9.24 -3.05
N ASN A 301 -6.65 8.57 -4.18
CA ASN A 301 -7.56 7.55 -4.74
C ASN A 301 -7.53 6.20 -4.02
N LEU A 302 -6.50 5.93 -3.20
CA LEU A 302 -6.34 4.64 -2.51
C LEU A 302 -7.56 4.28 -1.64
N TYR A 303 -8.15 5.25 -0.97
CA TYR A 303 -9.32 5.03 -0.12
C TYR A 303 -10.60 4.80 -0.94
N LYS A 304 -10.75 5.44 -2.10
CA LYS A 304 -11.88 5.15 -3.01
C LYS A 304 -11.85 3.67 -3.43
N ALA A 305 -10.65 3.14 -3.66
CA ALA A 305 -10.44 1.72 -3.94
C ALA A 305 -10.78 0.82 -2.74
N VAL A 306 -10.39 1.19 -1.52
CA VAL A 306 -10.74 0.43 -0.30
C VAL A 306 -12.25 0.41 -0.06
N ALA A 307 -12.96 1.51 -0.31
CA ALA A 307 -14.42 1.57 -0.21
C ALA A 307 -15.12 0.69 -1.25
N GLY A 308 -14.63 0.68 -2.50
CA GLY A 308 -15.16 -0.16 -3.59
C GLY A 308 -15.00 -1.67 -3.36
N ASN A 309 -13.96 -2.08 -2.64
CA ASN A 309 -13.66 -3.48 -2.33
C ASN A 309 -14.30 -4.00 -1.04
N THR A 310 -15.30 -3.30 -0.48
CA THR A 310 -16.00 -3.79 0.72
C THR A 310 -16.84 -5.03 0.38
N ILE A 311 -16.30 -6.22 0.64
CA ILE A 311 -16.98 -7.52 0.46
C ILE A 311 -17.88 -7.79 1.67
N GLY A 312 -19.08 -8.35 1.45
CA GLY A 312 -20.02 -8.73 2.52
C GLY A 312 -21.49 -8.59 2.10
N ASP A 313 -22.40 -9.07 2.95
CA ASP A 313 -23.84 -8.82 2.79
C ASP A 313 -24.15 -7.31 2.92
N LYS A 314 -25.29 -6.87 2.39
CA LYS A 314 -25.71 -5.46 2.26
C LYS A 314 -25.60 -4.68 3.58
N THR A 315 -25.93 -5.32 4.69
CA THR A 315 -25.85 -4.76 6.05
C THR A 315 -24.40 -4.54 6.50
N ILE A 316 -23.53 -5.53 6.31
CA ILE A 316 -22.10 -5.48 6.63
C ILE A 316 -21.40 -4.42 5.77
N LYS A 317 -21.71 -4.38 4.47
CA LYS A 317 -21.21 -3.36 3.54
C LYS A 317 -21.58 -1.95 4.00
N SER A 318 -22.86 -1.72 4.34
CA SER A 318 -23.34 -0.42 4.82
C SER A 318 -22.61 0.02 6.11
N ARG A 319 -22.48 -0.88 7.09
CA ARG A 319 -21.77 -0.59 8.35
C ARG A 319 -20.29 -0.26 8.10
N ARG A 320 -19.60 -1.04 7.26
CA ARG A 320 -18.19 -0.79 6.88
C ARG A 320 -18.03 0.55 6.18
N LEU A 321 -18.88 0.85 5.22
CA LEU A 321 -18.87 2.12 4.49
C LEU A 321 -19.09 3.31 5.43
N MET A 322 -19.98 3.20 6.42
CA MET A 322 -20.18 4.25 7.42
C MET A 322 -18.96 4.45 8.32
N ALA A 323 -18.30 3.37 8.77
CA ALA A 323 -17.06 3.47 9.55
C ALA A 323 -15.93 4.14 8.76
N ILE A 324 -15.81 3.76 7.48
CA ILE A 324 -14.92 4.32 6.47
C ILE A 324 -15.17 5.83 6.33
N ARG A 325 -16.42 6.26 6.11
CA ARG A 325 -16.81 7.69 6.02
C ARG A 325 -16.53 8.48 7.30
N LYS A 326 -16.78 7.90 8.48
CA LYS A 326 -16.48 8.56 9.77
C LYS A 326 -15.00 8.86 9.92
N GLN A 327 -14.14 7.89 9.60
CA GLN A 327 -12.69 8.11 9.63
C GLN A 327 -12.26 9.17 8.62
N LEU A 328 -12.79 9.14 7.39
CA LEU A 328 -12.50 10.17 6.38
C LEU A 328 -12.90 11.58 6.83
N LEU A 329 -14.08 11.73 7.44
CA LEU A 329 -14.53 13.03 7.95
C LEU A 329 -13.60 13.54 9.05
N ARG A 330 -13.19 12.67 9.99
CA ARG A 330 -12.20 13.02 11.03
C ARG A 330 -10.87 13.45 10.41
N ALA A 331 -10.32 12.65 9.50
CA ALA A 331 -9.05 12.95 8.83
C ALA A 331 -9.07 14.27 8.06
N ARG A 332 -10.18 14.57 7.36
CA ARG A 332 -10.39 15.87 6.69
C ARG A 332 -10.48 17.04 7.66
N GLY A 333 -11.15 16.86 8.79
CA GLY A 333 -11.21 17.87 9.84
C GLY A 333 -9.82 18.17 10.41
N ILE A 334 -9.02 17.14 10.70
CA ILE A 334 -7.64 17.29 11.16
C ILE A 334 -6.80 18.02 10.11
N TYR A 335 -6.93 17.65 8.83
CA TYR A 335 -6.21 18.30 7.74
C TYR A 335 -6.54 19.80 7.67
N ALA A 336 -7.82 20.15 7.71
CA ALA A 336 -8.25 21.55 7.67
C ALA A 336 -7.70 22.36 8.85
N MET A 337 -7.67 21.77 10.06
CA MET A 337 -7.11 22.44 11.24
C MET A 337 -5.60 22.66 11.11
N LEU A 338 -4.85 21.64 10.67
CA LEU A 338 -3.40 21.77 10.52
C LEU A 338 -3.01 22.68 9.34
N ALA A 339 -3.80 22.68 8.26
CA ALA A 339 -3.59 23.61 7.14
C ALA A 339 -3.83 25.07 7.56
N ASP A 340 -4.86 25.37 8.36
CA ASP A 340 -5.07 26.70 8.93
C ASP A 340 -3.93 27.09 9.90
N ALA A 341 -3.43 26.14 10.69
CA ALA A 341 -2.28 26.38 11.57
C ALA A 341 -0.99 26.71 10.81
N VAL A 342 -0.72 26.08 9.67
CA VAL A 342 0.40 26.46 8.77
C VAL A 342 0.21 27.87 8.25
N LEU A 343 -0.99 28.21 7.75
CA LEU A 343 -1.27 29.54 7.19
C LEU A 343 -1.11 30.66 8.22
N ARG A 344 -1.51 30.41 9.48
CA ARG A 344 -1.39 31.36 10.59
C ARG A 344 -0.04 31.31 11.30
N ASN A 345 0.75 30.27 11.04
CA ASN A 345 1.91 29.87 11.82
C ASN A 345 1.66 29.89 13.35
N SER A 346 0.47 29.46 13.78
CA SER A 346 0.09 29.44 15.20
C SER A 346 -0.83 28.25 15.48
N ILE A 347 -0.60 27.58 16.60
CA ILE A 347 -1.46 26.52 17.10
C ILE A 347 -1.50 26.53 18.63
N SER A 348 -2.61 26.06 19.20
CA SER A 348 -2.71 25.81 20.64
C SER A 348 -1.88 24.58 21.02
N ARG A 349 -0.98 24.72 22.00
CA ARG A 349 -0.19 23.59 22.52
C ARG A 349 -1.08 22.48 23.10
N ASN A 350 -2.18 22.85 23.75
CA ASN A 350 -3.16 21.90 24.27
C ASN A 350 -3.84 21.10 23.15
N PHE A 351 -4.09 21.75 22.01
CA PHE A 351 -4.63 21.08 20.85
C PHE A 351 -3.63 20.05 20.31
N VAL A 352 -2.37 20.43 20.14
CA VAL A 352 -1.35 19.49 19.65
C VAL A 352 -1.14 18.32 20.61
N ASN A 353 -1.09 18.57 21.91
CA ASN A 353 -1.02 17.52 22.92
C ASN A 353 -2.20 16.55 22.82
N ALA A 354 -3.43 17.06 22.71
CA ALA A 354 -4.62 16.21 22.57
C ALA A 354 -4.62 15.38 21.29
N TYR A 355 -4.02 15.89 20.21
CA TYR A 355 -4.06 15.23 18.90
C TYR A 355 -2.90 14.25 18.65
N PHE A 356 -1.74 14.46 19.30
CA PHE A 356 -0.52 13.64 19.12
C PHE A 356 -0.16 12.78 20.35
N TYR A 357 -0.64 13.10 21.56
CA TYR A 357 -0.22 12.48 22.83
C TYR A 357 -1.34 11.84 23.66
N TYR A 358 -2.45 11.44 23.01
CA TYR A 358 -3.51 10.55 23.53
C TYR A 358 -4.71 11.22 24.26
N VAL A 359 -5.92 10.74 23.93
CA VAL A 359 -7.04 10.50 24.87
C VAL A 359 -7.42 9.03 24.71
N ASP A 360 -7.25 8.24 25.79
CA ASP A 360 -7.67 6.84 25.81
C ASP A 360 -9.18 6.82 26.03
N ILE A 361 -9.95 6.62 24.95
CA ILE A 361 -11.33 6.16 25.08
C ILE A 361 -11.29 4.68 24.73
N PRO A 362 -11.38 3.77 25.72
CA PRO A 362 -11.44 2.35 25.43
C PRO A 362 -12.65 2.10 24.51
N PRO A 363 -12.52 1.32 23.44
CA PRO A 363 -13.67 0.95 22.66
C PRO A 363 -14.63 0.13 23.54
N PRO A 364 -15.95 0.37 23.52
CA PRO A 364 -16.89 -0.66 23.98
C PRO A 364 -16.64 -1.94 23.17
N PRO A 365 -16.74 -3.12 23.81
CA PRO A 365 -16.04 -4.31 23.37
C PRO A 365 -16.72 -4.96 22.15
N GLU A 366 -15.96 -5.16 21.08
CA GLU A 366 -16.00 -6.31 20.18
C GLU A 366 -14.83 -6.19 19.17
N CYS A 367 -14.05 -7.27 19.04
CA CYS A 367 -12.77 -7.35 18.34
C CYS A 367 -12.74 -6.72 16.93
N PHE A 368 -11.92 -5.68 16.73
CA PHE A 368 -11.58 -5.13 15.40
C PHE A 368 -10.10 -5.32 15.04
N TYR A 369 -9.54 -6.50 15.35
CA TYR A 369 -8.35 -7.01 14.68
C TYR A 369 -8.68 -7.90 13.47
N GLN A 370 -9.91 -7.81 12.95
CA GLN A 370 -10.21 -8.38 11.64
C GLN A 370 -9.73 -7.41 10.56
N SER A 371 -8.47 -7.61 10.21
CA SER A 371 -7.85 -7.16 9.00
C SER A 371 -8.81 -7.19 7.79
N LEU A 372 -8.59 -6.28 6.82
CA LEU A 372 -9.02 -6.46 5.42
C LEU A 372 -8.54 -7.80 4.82
N VAL A 373 -7.79 -8.61 5.59
CA VAL A 373 -7.22 -9.93 5.28
C VAL A 373 -7.99 -11.11 5.90
N GLU A 374 -8.92 -10.93 6.84
CA GLU A 374 -9.58 -12.07 7.52
C GLU A 374 -10.94 -12.51 6.91
N VAL A 375 -11.18 -12.26 5.62
CA VAL A 375 -12.36 -12.82 4.91
C VAL A 375 -12.07 -14.19 4.26
N ARG A 376 -10.88 -14.79 4.43
CA ARG A 376 -10.54 -16.07 3.75
C ARG A 376 -10.57 -17.35 4.59
N ASN A 377 -10.95 -17.33 5.87
CA ASN A 377 -10.96 -18.54 6.71
C ASN A 377 -12.34 -19.03 7.20
N THR A 378 -13.46 -18.62 6.60
CA THR A 378 -14.78 -19.26 6.85
C THR A 378 -15.42 -19.97 5.66
N ASP A 379 -14.72 -20.13 4.54
CA ASP A 379 -15.20 -20.98 3.43
C ASP A 379 -14.49 -22.34 3.40
N THR A 380 -14.63 -23.14 4.45
CA THR A 380 -14.63 -24.60 4.30
C THR A 380 -15.99 -25.01 3.74
N LYS A 381 -16.14 -24.99 2.41
CA LYS A 381 -17.18 -25.79 1.74
C LYS A 381 -16.82 -27.28 1.87
N LEU A 382 -17.11 -27.87 3.03
CA LEU A 382 -17.35 -29.29 3.15
C LEU A 382 -18.86 -29.54 3.10
N LYS A 383 -19.41 -29.60 1.88
CA LYS A 383 -20.53 -30.47 1.57
C LYS A 383 -20.18 -31.31 0.34
N ARG A 384 -19.45 -32.39 0.58
CA ARG A 384 -19.58 -33.59 -0.25
C ARG A 384 -21.05 -34.03 -0.15
N LYS A 385 -21.87 -33.69 -1.15
CA LYS A 385 -23.09 -34.47 -1.40
C LYS A 385 -22.62 -35.85 -1.83
N ARG A 386 -22.79 -36.84 -0.95
CA ARG A 386 -22.75 -38.25 -1.34
C ARG A 386 -23.82 -38.46 -2.40
N ALA A 387 -23.38 -38.82 -3.61
CA ALA A 387 -24.24 -39.50 -4.56
C ALA A 387 -24.65 -40.84 -3.96
N LYS A 388 -25.95 -41.08 -3.88
CA LYS A 388 -26.54 -42.42 -3.74
C LYS A 388 -27.80 -42.45 -4.61
N GLY A 389 -27.83 -43.38 -5.56
CA GLY A 389 -29.06 -43.98 -6.08
C GLY A 389 -29.61 -43.41 -7.38
N THR A 390 -29.31 -44.10 -8.48
CA THR A 390 -30.07 -44.15 -9.74
C THR A 390 -31.37 -44.98 -9.56
N PRO A 391 -32.24 -45.13 -10.59
CA PRO A 391 -33.46 -44.35 -10.83
C PRO A 391 -34.76 -45.17 -10.68
N GLY A 392 -35.91 -44.51 -10.57
CA GLY A 392 -37.20 -45.18 -10.60
C GLY A 392 -38.37 -44.26 -10.97
N GLN A 393 -38.91 -44.52 -12.16
CA GLN A 393 -40.30 -44.39 -12.59
C GLN A 393 -41.05 -43.03 -12.57
N GLN A 394 -41.36 -42.63 -13.81
CA GLN A 394 -42.69 -42.35 -14.39
C GLN A 394 -43.48 -41.06 -14.09
N ASP A 395 -43.92 -40.51 -15.23
CA ASP A 395 -45.22 -39.92 -15.53
C ASP A 395 -45.49 -38.41 -15.38
N SER A 396 -45.51 -37.78 -16.58
CA SER A 396 -46.69 -37.13 -17.19
C SER A 396 -47.00 -35.65 -16.95
N GLY A 397 -47.42 -34.98 -18.05
CA GLY A 397 -48.07 -33.66 -18.14
C GLY A 397 -47.13 -32.53 -18.59
N VAL A 398 -47.13 -31.98 -19.83
CA VAL A 398 -48.21 -31.27 -20.57
C VAL A 398 -48.73 -30.11 -19.69
N GLU A 399 -48.69 -28.81 -19.99
CA GLU A 399 -48.86 -27.94 -21.18
C GLU A 399 -48.18 -26.58 -20.80
N ASP A 400 -47.43 -25.89 -21.66
CA ASP A 400 -47.85 -24.94 -22.72
C ASP A 400 -48.37 -23.56 -22.25
N THR A 401 -48.21 -22.58 -23.13
CA THR A 401 -48.43 -21.11 -23.05
C THR A 401 -47.28 -20.32 -22.40
N GLY A 402 -46.50 -19.49 -23.10
CA GLY A 402 -46.81 -18.66 -24.26
C GLY A 402 -47.12 -17.25 -23.78
N HIS A 403 -46.20 -16.30 -23.99
CA HIS A 403 -46.48 -14.96 -24.55
C HIS A 403 -45.23 -14.07 -24.54
N GLN A 404 -44.75 -13.77 -25.76
CA GLN A 404 -43.99 -12.59 -26.12
C GLN A 404 -44.77 -11.33 -25.76
N TRP A 405 -44.11 -10.27 -25.26
CA TRP A 405 -44.48 -8.89 -25.60
C TRP A 405 -43.21 -8.05 -25.81
N THR A 406 -43.21 -7.39 -26.95
CA THR A 406 -42.20 -6.50 -27.53
C THR A 406 -42.32 -5.06 -27.05
N GLY A 407 -41.18 -4.35 -27.01
CA GLY A 407 -41.06 -2.98 -27.53
C GLY A 407 -41.31 -1.81 -26.57
N HIS A 408 -40.30 -0.96 -26.39
CA HIS A 408 -40.31 0.39 -26.95
C HIS A 408 -38.97 1.13 -26.79
N GLN A 409 -38.46 1.61 -27.92
CA GLN A 409 -37.52 2.73 -28.04
C GLN A 409 -38.11 4.00 -27.42
N TRP A 410 -37.28 4.82 -26.76
CA TRP A 410 -37.38 6.28 -26.85
C TRP A 410 -35.96 6.88 -26.85
N ARG A 411 -35.76 7.86 -27.72
CA ARG A 411 -34.52 8.61 -28.00
C ARG A 411 -34.69 10.05 -27.48
N ALA A 412 -33.54 10.66 -27.16
CA ALA A 412 -33.21 12.10 -27.21
C ALA A 412 -33.81 13.06 -26.15
N LYS A 413 -32.92 13.69 -25.37
CA LYS A 413 -32.27 14.96 -25.74
C LYS A 413 -30.88 15.05 -25.10
#